data_AF-A0A4W5LDA8-F1
#
_entry.id   AF-A0A4W5LDA8-F1
#
_cell.length_a   1.000
_cell.length_b   1.000
_cell.length_c   1.000
_cell.angle_alpha   90.00
_cell.angle_beta   90.00
_cell.angle_gamma   90.00
#
_symmetry.space_group_name_H-M   'P 1'
#
loop_
_entity.id
_entity.type
_entity.pdbx_description
1 polymer ?
#
loop_
_entity_poly.entity_id
_entity_poly.type
_entity_poly.pdbx_seq_one_letter_code
_entity_poly.pdbx_strand_id
1 'polypeptide(L)'
;MMCAVRQAAEGHPPVGRAQAKKILSMKDKKTQAQDKRRITTHFITLLPQLLAKYSADVEKVTCLLKAPLHFDLETYSSAGRLEKYLDLLLAQVCGIVEKHTESGVLEACARVACALCHDKYTFSGRADLVVSQLLDSLTDRFSSHLNQLLQVHTHTHTHTHTH
;
A
#
# COMPACT_ATOMS: atom_id res chain seq x y z
N MET A 1 14.75 0.42 10.57
CA MET A 1 13.51 -0.36 10.84
C MET A 1 13.14 -1.26 9.67
N MET A 2 12.79 -0.72 8.49
CA MET A 2 12.30 -1.52 7.35
C MET A 2 13.26 -2.61 6.86
N CYS A 3 14.58 -2.36 6.93
CA CYS A 3 15.57 -3.40 6.62
C CYS A 3 15.46 -4.61 7.55
N ALA A 4 15.14 -4.43 8.84
CA ALA A 4 14.98 -5.52 9.80
C ALA A 4 13.67 -6.29 9.57
N VAL A 5 12.58 -5.57 9.26
CA VAL A 5 11.29 -6.19 8.87
C VAL A 5 11.48 -7.08 7.65
N ARG A 6 12.17 -6.55 6.62
CA ARG A 6 12.49 -7.29 5.40
C ARG A 6 13.35 -8.52 5.70
N GLN A 7 14.45 -8.37 6.45
CA GLN A 7 15.35 -9.48 6.77
C GLN A 7 14.66 -10.60 7.55
N ALA A 8 13.84 -10.25 8.53
CA ALA A 8 13.11 -11.23 9.31
C ALA A 8 12.02 -11.96 8.50
N ALA A 9 11.37 -11.28 7.55
CA ALA A 9 10.40 -11.91 6.65
C ALA A 9 11.06 -12.78 5.57
N GLU A 10 12.18 -12.32 5.03
CA GLU A 10 12.84 -12.94 3.88
C GLU A 10 13.90 -13.98 4.25
N GLY A 11 14.44 -13.94 5.47
CA GLY A 11 15.39 -14.94 5.99
C GLY A 11 16.76 -14.91 5.31
N HIS A 12 17.04 -13.95 4.43
CA HIS A 12 18.33 -13.80 3.76
C HIS A 12 19.15 -12.61 4.26
N PRO A 13 20.49 -12.74 4.31
CA PRO A 13 21.37 -11.63 4.62
C PRO A 13 21.27 -10.53 3.55
N PRO A 14 21.54 -9.26 3.91
CA PRO A 14 21.51 -8.16 2.95
C PRO A 14 22.48 -8.40 1.78
N VAL A 15 22.16 -7.81 0.62
CA VAL A 15 22.96 -7.91 -0.61
C VAL A 15 24.44 -7.59 -0.29
N GLY A 16 25.36 -8.45 -0.75
CA GLY A 16 26.79 -8.33 -0.47
C GLY A 16 27.29 -9.02 0.80
N ARG A 17 26.40 -9.54 1.67
CA ARG A 17 26.78 -10.38 2.83
C ARG A 17 26.42 -11.86 2.68
N ALA A 18 25.96 -12.27 1.50
CA ALA A 18 25.66 -13.67 1.23
C ALA A 18 26.97 -14.46 1.05
N GLN A 19 27.30 -15.32 2.02
CA GLN A 19 28.10 -16.50 1.69
C GLN A 19 27.25 -17.37 0.75
N ALA A 20 27.86 -17.89 -0.31
CA ALA A 20 27.24 -18.59 -1.43
C ALA A 20 25.94 -19.34 -1.08
N LYS A 21 24.86 -19.07 -1.85
CA LYS A 21 23.50 -19.68 -1.77
C LYS A 21 23.33 -20.67 -0.61
N LYS A 22 23.21 -20.15 0.62
CA LYS A 22 23.01 -21.00 1.78
C LYS A 22 21.58 -21.55 1.71
N ILE A 23 21.45 -22.85 1.43
CA ILE A 23 20.17 -23.54 1.50
C ILE A 23 19.68 -23.43 2.95
N LEU A 24 18.58 -22.71 3.18
CA LEU A 24 18.01 -22.53 4.50
C LEU A 24 17.63 -23.91 5.09
N SER A 25 18.17 -24.23 6.26
CA SER A 25 17.83 -25.45 6.97
C SER A 25 16.36 -25.42 7.39
N MET A 26 15.74 -26.59 7.61
CA MET A 26 14.36 -26.66 8.13
C MET A 26 14.21 -25.90 9.45
N LYS A 27 15.27 -25.85 10.28
CA LYS A 27 15.32 -25.05 11.51
C LYS A 27 15.25 -23.55 11.22
N ASP A 28 16.01 -23.07 10.24
CA ASP A 28 16.04 -21.65 9.85
C ASP A 28 14.70 -21.21 9.27
N LYS A 29 14.06 -22.06 8.45
CA LYS A 29 12.70 -21.81 7.92
C LYS A 29 11.65 -21.70 9.02
N LYS A 30 11.75 -22.53 10.07
CA LYS A 30 10.84 -22.46 11.23
C LYS A 30 11.03 -21.16 12.02
N THR A 31 12.28 -20.75 12.24
CA THR A 31 12.58 -19.47 12.91
C THR A 31 12.09 -18.29 12.08
N GLN A 32 12.34 -18.29 10.78
CA GLN A 32 11.87 -17.28 9.85
C GLN A 32 10.33 -17.13 9.89
N ALA A 33 9.60 -18.24 9.81
CA ALA A 33 8.14 -18.22 9.89
C ALA A 33 7.64 -17.64 11.23
N GLN A 34 8.32 -17.98 12.33
CA GLN A 34 8.00 -17.44 13.65
C GLN A 34 8.25 -15.93 13.73
N ASP A 35 9.38 -15.45 13.22
CA ASP A 35 9.74 -14.03 13.24
C ASP A 35 8.82 -13.21 12.33
N LYS A 36 8.51 -13.73 11.13
CA LYS A 36 7.50 -13.13 10.23
C LYS A 36 6.15 -12.99 10.95
N ARG A 37 5.70 -14.03 11.65
CA ARG A 37 4.42 -13.99 12.39
C ARG A 37 4.43 -12.98 13.53
N ARG A 38 5.53 -12.88 14.29
CA ARG A 38 5.69 -11.90 15.38
C ARG A 38 5.66 -10.47 14.85
N ILE A 39 6.42 -10.20 13.78
CA ILE A 39 6.46 -8.88 13.14
C ILE A 39 5.10 -8.51 12.57
N THR A 40 4.45 -9.44 11.86
CA THR A 40 3.10 -9.25 11.31
C THR A 40 2.12 -8.87 12.42
N THR A 41 2.08 -9.65 13.50
CA THR A 41 1.16 -9.41 14.63
C THR A 41 1.37 -8.03 15.25
N HIS A 42 2.63 -7.62 15.40
CA HIS A 42 2.97 -6.33 16.00
C HIS A 42 2.66 -5.15 15.07
N PHE A 43 3.03 -5.25 13.80
CA PHE A 43 2.88 -4.14 12.86
C PHE A 43 1.46 -3.99 12.30
N ILE A 44 0.63 -5.03 12.28
CA ILE A 44 -0.78 -4.91 11.84
C ILE A 44 -1.50 -3.78 12.58
N THR A 45 -1.25 -3.62 13.88
CA THR A 45 -1.93 -2.61 14.71
C THR A 45 -1.27 -1.23 14.65
N LEU A 46 0.03 -1.19 14.38
CA LEU A 46 0.85 0.04 14.39
C LEU A 46 0.95 0.70 13.02
N LEU A 47 0.97 -0.09 11.94
CA LEU A 47 1.22 0.42 10.61
C LEU A 47 0.20 1.47 10.17
N PRO A 48 -1.11 1.31 10.37
CA PRO A 48 -2.07 2.36 10.01
C PRO A 48 -1.80 3.67 10.75
N GLN A 49 -1.37 3.60 12.01
CA GLN A 49 -1.05 4.80 12.82
C GLN A 49 0.21 5.50 12.32
N LEU A 50 1.23 4.72 11.94
CA LEU A 50 2.47 5.24 11.35
C LEU A 50 2.20 5.89 10.00
N LEU A 51 1.39 5.25 9.15
CA LEU A 51 0.97 5.81 7.87
C LEU A 51 0.24 7.14 8.09
N ALA A 52 -0.74 7.19 9.00
CA ALA A 52 -1.45 8.43 9.33
C ALA A 52 -0.50 9.55 9.75
N LYS A 53 0.42 9.25 10.68
CA LYS A 53 1.37 10.23 11.24
C LYS A 53 2.35 10.79 10.21
N TYR A 54 2.87 9.94 9.33
CA TYR A 54 3.88 10.32 8.34
C TYR A 54 3.30 10.50 6.95
N SER A 55 1.98 10.68 6.85
CA SER A 55 1.27 10.58 5.59
C SER A 55 1.59 11.68 4.58
N ALA A 56 2.19 12.79 5.00
CA ALA A 56 2.64 13.87 4.12
C ALA A 56 4.11 13.75 3.71
N ASP A 57 4.88 12.83 4.30
CA ASP A 57 6.30 12.66 4.04
C ASP A 57 6.53 11.55 3.02
N VAL A 58 6.93 11.96 1.81
CA VAL A 58 7.13 11.08 0.64
C VAL A 58 8.08 9.93 0.94
N GLU A 59 9.23 10.21 1.56
CA GLU A 59 10.24 9.20 1.83
C GLU A 59 9.77 8.21 2.90
N LYS A 60 9.20 8.72 3.99
CA LYS A 60 8.70 7.89 5.09
C LYS A 60 7.51 7.03 4.65
N VAL A 61 6.53 7.60 3.96
CA VAL A 61 5.32 6.88 3.54
C VAL A 61 5.66 5.79 2.53
N THR A 62 6.52 6.08 1.54
CA THR A 62 7.00 5.08 0.57
C THR A 62 7.74 3.94 1.27
N CYS A 63 8.51 4.25 2.31
CA CYS A 63 9.21 3.25 3.11
C CYS A 63 8.23 2.37 3.90
N LEU A 64 7.24 2.97 4.55
CA LEU A 64 6.24 2.28 5.38
C LEU A 64 5.28 1.41 4.57
N LEU A 65 4.88 1.85 3.38
CA LEU A 65 4.01 1.10 2.46
C LEU A 65 4.64 -0.22 1.97
N LYS A 66 5.95 -0.43 2.14
CA LYS A 66 6.59 -1.72 1.84
C LYS A 66 6.32 -2.77 2.92
N ALA A 67 5.93 -2.38 4.13
CA ALA A 67 5.75 -3.29 5.25
C ALA A 67 4.66 -4.36 5.04
N PRO A 68 3.43 -4.03 4.57
CA PRO A 68 2.38 -5.02 4.30
C PRO A 68 2.81 -6.16 3.38
N LEU A 69 3.69 -5.86 2.42
CA LEU A 69 4.17 -6.84 1.43
C LEU A 69 5.03 -7.95 2.07
N HIS A 70 5.53 -7.72 3.28
CA HIS A 70 6.31 -8.69 4.06
C HIS A 70 5.48 -9.40 5.13
N PHE A 71 4.20 -9.05 5.29
CA PHE A 71 3.35 -9.63 6.32
C PHE A 71 2.78 -10.99 5.90
N ASP A 72 2.33 -11.72 6.90
CA ASP A 72 1.40 -12.83 6.72
C ASP A 72 -0.03 -12.28 6.72
N LEU A 73 -0.51 -11.85 5.54
CA LEU A 73 -1.79 -11.14 5.40
C LEU A 73 -3.01 -12.00 5.81
N GLU A 74 -2.91 -13.34 5.82
CA GLU A 74 -3.95 -14.23 6.37
C GLU A 74 -4.23 -13.97 7.86
N THR A 75 -3.30 -13.29 8.54
CA THR A 75 -3.47 -12.84 9.93
C THR A 75 -4.67 -11.90 10.10
N TYR A 76 -5.06 -11.16 9.06
CA TYR A 76 -6.24 -10.29 9.10
C TYR A 76 -7.55 -11.08 9.21
N SER A 77 -7.65 -12.24 8.53
CA SER A 77 -8.84 -13.12 8.57
C SER A 77 -8.86 -14.04 9.79
N SER A 78 -7.70 -14.58 10.16
CA SER A 78 -7.61 -15.64 11.17
C SER A 78 -7.91 -15.16 12.60
N ALA A 79 -7.81 -13.86 12.85
CA ALA A 79 -8.15 -13.27 14.13
C ALA A 79 -9.14 -12.13 13.90
N GLY A 80 -10.45 -12.38 14.01
CA GLY A 80 -11.50 -11.39 13.72
C GLY A 80 -11.35 -10.03 14.40
N ARG A 81 -10.65 -9.95 15.55
CA ARG A 81 -10.26 -8.69 16.21
C ARG A 81 -9.33 -7.79 15.38
N LEU A 82 -8.69 -8.34 14.35
CA LEU A 82 -7.71 -7.66 13.50
C LEU A 82 -8.32 -7.11 12.21
N GLU A 83 -9.56 -7.50 11.86
CA GLU A 83 -10.26 -6.99 10.67
C GLU A 83 -10.35 -5.47 10.65
N LYS A 84 -10.62 -4.84 11.80
CA LYS A 84 -10.65 -3.37 11.91
C LYS A 84 -9.33 -2.71 11.47
N TYR A 85 -8.20 -3.39 11.61
CA TYR A 85 -6.90 -2.84 11.18
C TYR A 85 -6.66 -3.02 9.68
N LEU A 86 -7.35 -3.96 9.03
CA LEU A 86 -7.41 -4.04 7.57
C LEU A 86 -8.16 -2.81 7.04
N ASP A 87 -9.32 -2.51 7.61
CA ASP A 87 -10.13 -1.35 7.20
C ASP A 87 -9.34 -0.04 7.41
N LEU A 88 -8.64 0.09 8.54
CA LEU A 88 -7.74 1.22 8.78
C LEU A 88 -6.59 1.28 7.77
N LEU A 89 -5.97 0.15 7.42
CA LEU A 89 -4.90 0.14 6.43
C LEU A 89 -5.40 0.57 5.06
N LEU A 90 -6.54 0.02 4.61
CA LEU A 90 -7.18 0.39 3.33
C LEU A 90 -7.51 1.89 3.30
N ALA A 91 -8.13 2.42 4.36
CA ALA A 91 -8.43 3.84 4.47
C ALA A 91 -7.17 4.71 4.41
N GLN A 92 -6.07 4.29 5.05
CA GLN A 92 -4.79 5.02 4.94
C GLN A 92 -4.22 4.97 3.53
N VAL A 93 -4.26 3.82 2.84
CA VAL A 93 -3.77 3.68 1.46
C VAL A 93 -4.55 4.60 0.52
N CYS A 94 -5.89 4.57 0.57
CA CYS A 94 -6.75 5.45 -0.21
C CYS A 94 -6.45 6.93 0.07
N GLY A 95 -6.40 7.31 1.35
CA GLY A 95 -6.09 8.70 1.73
C GLY A 95 -4.68 9.16 1.35
N ILE A 96 -3.71 8.23 1.18
CA ILE A 96 -2.38 8.53 0.63
C ILE A 96 -2.46 8.76 -0.88
N VAL A 97 -3.19 7.93 -1.62
CA VAL A 97 -3.39 8.13 -3.07
C VAL A 97 -3.99 9.50 -3.37
N GLU A 98 -4.94 9.97 -2.56
CA GLU A 98 -5.63 11.24 -2.79
C GLU A 98 -4.77 12.49 -2.58
N LYS A 99 -3.68 12.42 -1.80
CA LYS A 99 -2.86 13.58 -1.41
C LYS A 99 -1.46 13.61 -2.02
N HIS A 100 -1.04 12.53 -2.68
CA HIS A 100 0.26 12.43 -3.33
C HIS A 100 0.12 12.38 -4.85
N THR A 101 1.10 12.92 -5.55
CA THR A 101 1.27 12.86 -7.01
C THR A 101 2.56 12.16 -7.43
N GLU A 102 3.40 11.84 -6.45
CA GLU A 102 4.73 11.27 -6.57
C GLU A 102 4.60 9.80 -6.99
N SER A 103 5.12 9.48 -8.18
CA SER A 103 5.03 8.14 -8.77
C SER A 103 5.48 7.02 -7.82
N GLY A 104 6.55 7.23 -7.04
CA GLY A 104 7.03 6.25 -6.07
C GLY A 104 6.06 5.95 -4.93
N VAL A 105 5.30 6.96 -4.48
CA VAL A 105 4.27 6.79 -3.44
C VAL A 105 3.07 6.05 -4.04
N LEU A 106 2.60 6.49 -5.21
CA LEU A 106 1.46 5.90 -5.89
C LEU A 106 1.71 4.44 -6.29
N GLU A 107 2.91 4.12 -6.77
CA GLU A 107 3.33 2.76 -7.06
C GLU A 107 3.35 1.89 -5.79
N ALA A 108 3.85 2.42 -4.67
CA ALA A 108 3.84 1.71 -3.39
C ALA A 108 2.40 1.44 -2.91
N CYS A 109 1.50 2.41 -3.04
CA CYS A 109 0.08 2.23 -2.75
C CYS A 109 -0.55 1.15 -3.64
N ALA A 110 -0.30 1.19 -4.95
CA ALA A 110 -0.81 0.22 -5.90
C ALA A 110 -0.35 -1.21 -5.56
N ARG A 111 0.94 -1.40 -5.24
CA ARG A 111 1.48 -2.70 -4.82
C ARG A 111 0.79 -3.23 -3.57
N VAL A 112 0.51 -2.38 -2.58
CA VAL A 112 -0.23 -2.77 -1.37
C VAL A 112 -1.67 -3.12 -1.70
N ALA A 113 -2.37 -2.29 -2.48
CA ALA A 113 -3.74 -2.56 -2.91
C ALA A 113 -3.85 -3.90 -3.65
N CYS A 114 -3.00 -4.15 -4.67
CA CYS A 114 -2.96 -5.42 -5.38
C CYS A 114 -2.67 -6.62 -4.46
N ALA A 115 -1.80 -6.45 -3.48
CA ALA A 115 -1.51 -7.52 -2.52
C ALA A 115 -2.71 -7.85 -1.63
N LEU A 116 -3.50 -6.84 -1.22
CA LEU A 116 -4.70 -7.03 -0.39
C LEU A 116 -5.90 -7.58 -1.19
N CYS A 117 -6.00 -7.22 -2.46
CA CYS A 117 -7.04 -7.69 -3.40
C CYS A 117 -6.82 -9.11 -3.91
N HIS A 118 -5.75 -9.80 -3.52
CA HIS A 118 -5.48 -11.13 -4.07
C HIS A 118 -6.49 -12.17 -3.55
N ASP A 119 -7.15 -12.89 -4.46
CA ASP A 119 -8.23 -13.88 -4.20
C ASP A 119 -7.89 -15.03 -3.24
N LYS A 120 -6.61 -15.18 -2.87
CA LYS A 120 -6.21 -16.17 -1.86
C LYS A 120 -6.67 -15.80 -0.45
N TYR A 121 -7.06 -14.54 -0.22
CA TYR A 121 -7.48 -14.06 1.08
C TYR A 121 -8.99 -13.96 1.18
N THR A 122 -9.56 -14.40 2.31
CA THR A 122 -11.02 -14.37 2.52
C THR A 122 -11.60 -12.96 2.62
N PHE A 123 -10.75 -11.94 2.82
CA PHE A 123 -11.15 -10.53 2.85
C PHE A 123 -11.01 -9.82 1.49
N SER A 124 -10.53 -10.50 0.43
CA SER A 124 -10.21 -9.85 -0.85
C SER A 124 -11.37 -9.01 -1.39
N GLY A 125 -12.60 -9.56 -1.38
CA GLY A 125 -13.78 -8.83 -1.84
C GLY A 125 -14.07 -7.52 -1.09
N ARG A 126 -13.67 -7.42 0.20
CA ARG A 126 -13.76 -6.16 0.95
C ARG A 126 -12.69 -5.16 0.49
N ALA A 127 -11.46 -5.62 0.28
CA ALA A 127 -10.39 -4.78 -0.25
C ALA A 127 -10.71 -4.31 -1.67
N ASP A 128 -11.21 -5.19 -2.53
CA ASP A 128 -11.64 -4.88 -3.90
C ASP A 128 -12.73 -3.82 -3.93
N LEU A 129 -13.72 -3.91 -3.06
CA LEU A 129 -14.77 -2.90 -2.96
C LEU A 129 -14.19 -1.51 -2.65
N VAL A 130 -13.30 -1.40 -1.65
CA VAL A 130 -12.70 -0.12 -1.26
C VAL A 130 -11.80 0.44 -2.38
N VAL A 131 -11.01 -0.42 -3.02
CA VAL A 131 -10.13 -0.01 -4.14
C VAL A 131 -10.96 0.42 -5.35
N SER A 132 -12.06 -0.27 -5.64
CA SER A 132 -12.97 0.09 -6.73
C SER A 132 -13.60 1.46 -6.49
N GLN A 133 -14.11 1.70 -5.29
CA GLN A 133 -14.67 3.01 -4.90
C GLN A 133 -13.65 4.15 -5.02
N LEU A 134 -12.38 3.89 -4.68
CA LEU A 134 -11.30 4.86 -4.89
C LEU A 134 -11.12 5.15 -6.39
N LEU A 135 -11.06 4.12 -7.23
CA LEU A 135 -10.87 4.28 -8.68
C LEU A 135 -12.06 5.01 -9.33
N ASP A 136 -13.28 4.70 -8.93
CA ASP A 136 -14.49 5.40 -9.38
C ASP A 136 -14.39 6.89 -9.03
N SER A 137 -14.08 7.19 -7.77
CA SER A 137 -13.92 8.58 -7.29
C SER A 137 -12.81 9.34 -8.03
N LEU A 138 -11.70 8.68 -8.34
CA LEU A 138 -10.60 9.28 -9.12
C LEU A 138 -11.02 9.50 -10.58
N THR A 139 -11.77 8.57 -11.18
CA THR A 139 -12.26 8.65 -12.56
C THR A 139 -13.27 9.79 -12.71
N ASP A 140 -14.17 9.95 -11.74
CA ASP A 140 -15.14 11.04 -11.71
C ASP A 140 -14.44 12.41 -11.59
N ARG A 141 -13.48 12.53 -10.69
CA ARG A 141 -12.67 13.76 -10.54
C ARG A 141 -11.90 14.07 -11.80
N PHE A 142 -11.27 13.07 -12.41
CA PHE A 142 -10.53 13.24 -13.66
C PHE A 142 -11.45 13.71 -14.79
N SER A 143 -12.60 13.07 -14.96
CA SER A 143 -13.60 13.43 -15.98
C SER A 143 -14.14 14.85 -15.77
N SER A 144 -14.41 15.23 -14.52
CA SER A 144 -14.84 16.59 -14.16
C SER A 144 -13.78 17.64 -14.52
N HIS A 145 -12.52 17.42 -14.14
CA HIS A 145 -11.43 18.34 -14.48
C HIS A 145 -11.18 18.42 -15.99
N LEU A 146 -11.25 17.31 -16.71
CA LEU A 146 -11.14 17.30 -18.17
C LEU A 146 -12.24 18.13 -18.82
N ASN A 147 -13.50 17.94 -18.41
CA ASN A 147 -14.62 18.70 -18.93
C ASN A 147 -14.46 20.20 -18.66
N GLN A 148 -14.00 20.59 -17.47
CA GLN A 148 -13.71 21.98 -17.14
C GLN A 148 -12.61 22.56 -18.04
N LEU A 149 -11.50 21.83 -18.24
CA LEU A 149 -10.41 22.28 -19.12
C LEU A 149 -10.90 22.47 -20.56
N LEU A 150 -11.69 21.53 -21.08
CA LEU A 150 -12.23 21.62 -22.44
C LEU A 150 -13.22 22.80 -22.61
N GLN A 151 -14.04 23.11 -21.60
CA GLN A 151 -14.96 24.25 -21.64
C GLN A 151 -14.25 25.61 -21.55
N VAL A 152 -13.13 25.71 -20.83
CA VAL A 152 -12.35 26.96 -20.80
C VAL A 152 -11.76 27.27 -22.18
N HIS A 153 -11.27 26.25 -22.89
CA HIS A 153 -10.71 26.41 -24.24
C HIS A 153 -11.73 26.88 -25.29
N THR A 154 -13.01 26.48 -25.17
CA THR A 154 -14.05 26.95 -26.09
C THR A 154 -14.44 28.40 -25.85
N HIS A 155 -14.44 28.88 -24.60
CA HIS A 155 -14.74 30.28 -24.27
C HIS A 155 -13.59 31.25 -24.58
N THR A 156 -12.34 30.81 -24.54
CA THR A 156 -11.20 31.66 -24.95
C THR A 156 -11.18 31.97 -26.44
N HIS A 157 -11.72 31.09 -27.30
CA HIS A 157 -11.78 31.34 -28.74
C HIS A 157 -12.93 32.27 -29.17
N THR A 158 -13.96 32.45 -28.34
CA THR A 158 -15.10 33.33 -28.67
C THR A 158 -14.83 34.81 -28.39
N HIS A 159 -13.80 35.16 -27.62
CA HIS A 159 -13.49 36.56 -27.27
C HIS A 159 -12.39 37.21 -28.12
N THR A 160 -11.72 36.49 -29.03
CA THR A 160 -10.66 37.05 -29.89
C THR A 160 -11.14 37.50 -31.28
N HIS A 161 -12.44 37.42 -31.58
CA HIS A 161 -13.03 37.89 -32.84
C HIS A 161 -14.05 39.01 -32.60
N THR A 162 -13.65 40.09 -31.93
CA THR A 162 -14.33 41.39 -31.99
C THR A 162 -13.33 42.49 -31.62
N HIS A 163 -12.50 42.90 -32.58
CA HIS A 163 -12.05 44.29 -32.75
C HIS A 163 -11.34 44.47 -34.09
#